data_AF-A0A318ET69-F1
#
_entry.id   AF-A0A318ET69-F1
#
_cell.length_a   1.000
_cell.length_b   1.000
_cell.length_c   1.000
_cell.angle_alpha   90.00
_cell.angle_beta   90.00
_cell.angle_gamma   90.00
#
_symmetry.space_group_name_H-M   'P 1'
#
loop_
_entity.id
_entity.type
_entity.pdbx_description
1 polymer ?
#
loop_
_entity_poly.entity_id
_entity_poly.type
_entity_poly.pdbx_seq_one_letter_code
_entity_poly.pdbx_strand_id
1 'polypeptide(L)'
;MGYIRRTLQVTLFQLRRELLSKRTIVLFLIIGIFIYSNMEPVAVFCAAVGIKATPLGFVHMINDFIFQTVFMLGILFLLSSAPFRGDFYPYIVYRSGDKEWETGNILYIFIMTFLYTVFLVIISMIGLKGRIDFVCEWGKIWGTLARTNAASQYGVQFAVSDYIIGKYEPLYAMVVSFLLEWICFIWVGMCIYFVNILTKKAVGVFLAGIFVFLDAMIYNSWTPWAYRFSPVTLSHLSAFTKGYVYYGITLQYAWRFFGITIIGFIVGTILLTKKVRDYE
;
A
#
# COMPACT_ATOMS: atom_id res chain seq x y z
N MET A 1 13.28 25.75 15.87
CA MET A 1 13.40 25.58 14.40
C MET A 1 14.49 24.60 13.96
N GLY A 2 15.60 24.42 14.71
CA GLY A 2 16.68 23.49 14.32
C GLY A 2 16.28 22.02 14.19
N TYR A 3 15.46 21.51 15.12
CA TYR A 3 15.00 20.11 15.14
C TYR A 3 14.28 19.70 13.85
N ILE A 4 13.21 20.42 13.50
CA ILE A 4 12.39 20.15 12.30
C ILE A 4 13.24 20.18 11.03
N ARG A 5 14.16 21.15 10.92
CA ARG A 5 15.04 21.26 9.77
C ARG A 5 15.97 20.05 9.64
N ARG A 6 16.53 19.56 10.75
CA ARG A 6 17.39 18.37 10.77
C ARG A 6 16.62 17.11 10.40
N THR A 7 15.43 16.90 10.96
CA THR A 7 14.55 15.77 10.62
C THR A 7 14.18 15.76 9.14
N LEU A 8 13.84 16.92 8.56
CA LEU A 8 13.56 17.04 7.13
C LEU A 8 14.79 16.73 6.26
N GLN A 9 15.98 17.18 6.67
CA GLN A 9 17.22 16.89 5.96
C GLN A 9 17.56 15.40 5.96
N VAL A 10 17.38 14.72 7.11
CA VAL A 10 17.54 13.26 7.20
C VAL A 10 16.54 12.56 6.27
N THR A 11 15.28 12.98 6.32
CA THR A 11 14.24 12.38 5.47
C THR A 11 14.56 12.55 3.98
N LEU A 12 14.91 13.77 3.55
CA LEU A 12 15.26 14.06 2.16
C LEU A 12 16.50 13.29 1.70
N PHE A 13 17.49 13.13 2.58
CA PHE A 13 18.66 12.31 2.29
C PHE A 13 18.27 10.85 2.03
N GLN A 14 17.45 10.26 2.90
CA GLN A 14 16.99 8.88 2.74
C GLN A 14 16.13 8.71 1.49
N LEU A 15 15.20 9.64 1.25
CA LEU A 15 14.35 9.66 0.05
C LEU A 15 15.19 9.65 -1.22
N ARG A 16 16.16 10.57 -1.34
CA ARG A 16 17.02 10.66 -2.52
C ARG A 16 17.84 9.38 -2.70
N ARG A 17 18.43 8.86 -1.62
CA ARG A 17 19.26 7.66 -1.65
C ARG A 17 18.47 6.45 -2.14
N GLU A 18 17.28 6.23 -1.59
CA GLU A 18 16.49 5.04 -1.88
C GLU A 18 15.77 5.15 -3.23
N LEU A 19 15.25 6.33 -3.62
CA LEU A 19 14.63 6.55 -4.93
C LEU A 19 15.61 6.42 -6.10
N LEU A 20 16.86 6.84 -5.92
CA LEU A 20 17.90 6.73 -6.94
C LEU A 20 18.63 5.39 -6.93
N SER A 21 18.31 4.51 -5.97
CA SER A 21 18.90 3.18 -5.93
C SER A 21 18.43 2.35 -7.12
N LYS A 22 19.35 1.61 -7.75
CA LYS A 22 19.04 0.71 -8.88
C LYS A 22 17.92 -0.28 -8.51
N ARG A 23 17.92 -0.74 -7.26
CA ARG A 23 16.92 -1.64 -6.68
C ARG A 23 15.51 -1.06 -6.78
N THR A 24 15.32 0.16 -6.30
CA THR A 24 14.01 0.82 -6.28
C THR A 24 13.53 1.14 -7.70
N ILE A 25 14.44 1.59 -8.58
CA ILE A 25 14.10 1.83 -10.00
C ILE A 25 13.61 0.54 -10.67
N VAL A 26 14.31 -0.58 -10.48
CA VAL A 26 13.92 -1.87 -11.02
C VAL A 26 12.57 -2.33 -10.45
N LEU A 27 12.32 -2.13 -9.16
CA LEU A 27 11.03 -2.44 -8.55
C LEU A 27 9.89 -1.64 -9.20
N PHE A 28 10.05 -0.32 -9.34
CA PHE A 28 9.05 0.51 -10.00
C PHE A 28 8.83 0.06 -11.44
N LEU A 29 9.88 -0.29 -12.19
CA LEU A 29 9.73 -0.81 -13.55
C LEU A 29 8.95 -2.13 -13.60
N ILE A 30 9.28 -3.10 -12.74
CA ILE A 30 8.62 -4.42 -12.72
C ILE A 30 7.14 -4.26 -12.39
N ILE A 31 6.82 -3.49 -11.33
CA ILE A 31 5.43 -3.27 -10.91
C ILE A 31 4.67 -2.46 -11.96
N GLY A 32 5.34 -1.49 -12.59
CA GLY A 32 4.75 -0.70 -13.66
C GLY A 32 4.41 -1.54 -14.89
N ILE A 33 5.32 -2.41 -15.32
CA ILE A 33 5.09 -3.36 -16.42
C ILE A 33 3.95 -4.32 -16.06
N PHE A 34 3.92 -4.82 -14.82
CA PHE A 34 2.86 -5.69 -14.34
C PHE A 34 1.48 -5.04 -14.42
N ILE A 35 1.33 -3.80 -13.92
CA ILE A 35 0.06 -3.06 -13.99
C ILE A 35 -0.30 -2.78 -15.45
N TYR A 36 0.66 -2.30 -16.25
CA TYR A 36 0.44 -1.97 -17.65
C TYR A 36 -0.04 -3.19 -18.46
N SER A 37 0.62 -4.33 -18.32
CA SER A 37 0.29 -5.57 -19.01
C SER A 37 -1.11 -6.08 -18.64
N ASN A 38 -1.53 -5.90 -17.39
CA ASN A 38 -2.86 -6.35 -16.94
C ASN A 38 -3.98 -5.36 -17.27
N MET A 39 -3.66 -4.08 -17.52
CA MET A 39 -4.60 -3.07 -17.98
C MET A 39 -4.79 -3.07 -19.51
N GLU A 40 -3.87 -3.67 -20.26
CA GLU A 40 -3.97 -3.77 -21.71
C GLU A 40 -5.25 -4.48 -22.21
N PRO A 41 -5.66 -5.64 -21.65
CA PRO A 41 -6.95 -6.27 -21.97
C PRO A 41 -8.16 -5.32 -21.86
N VAL A 42 -8.17 -4.48 -20.81
CA VAL A 42 -9.21 -3.48 -20.62
C VAL A 42 -9.16 -2.42 -21.72
N ALA A 43 -7.96 -1.95 -22.08
CA ALA A 43 -7.78 -0.98 -23.16
C ALA A 43 -8.18 -1.55 -24.54
N VAL A 44 -7.98 -2.84 -24.79
CA VAL A 44 -8.44 -3.55 -26.00
C VAL A 44 -9.96 -3.66 -26.02
N PHE A 45 -10.57 -4.01 -24.88
CA PHE A 45 -12.03 -4.03 -24.74
C PHE A 45 -12.65 -2.65 -25.02
N CYS A 46 -12.05 -1.57 -24.49
CA CYS A 46 -12.47 -0.20 -24.78
C CYS A 46 -12.41 0.11 -26.29
N ALA A 47 -11.36 -0.36 -26.97
CA ALA A 47 -11.20 -0.18 -28.41
C ALA A 47 -12.26 -0.96 -29.22
N ALA A 48 -12.58 -2.19 -28.80
CA ALA A 48 -13.57 -3.04 -29.47
C ALA A 48 -15.00 -2.48 -29.34
N VAL A 49 -15.34 -1.93 -28.18
CA VAL A 49 -16.68 -1.35 -27.92
C VAL A 49 -16.79 0.10 -28.39
N GLY A 50 -15.65 0.78 -28.63
CA GLY A 50 -15.63 2.18 -29.03
C GLY A 50 -16.00 3.17 -27.92
N ILE A 51 -15.98 2.73 -26.66
CA ILE A 51 -16.31 3.55 -25.48
C ILE A 51 -15.03 3.77 -24.65
N LYS A 52 -14.88 4.95 -24.06
CA LYS A 52 -13.76 5.31 -23.18
C LYS A 52 -14.03 4.84 -21.74
N ALA A 53 -12.97 4.43 -21.04
CA ALA A 53 -13.06 3.99 -19.63
C ALA A 53 -12.80 5.17 -18.69
N THR A 54 -13.45 5.16 -17.53
CA THR A 54 -13.11 6.09 -16.46
C THR A 54 -11.87 5.61 -15.69
N PRO A 55 -11.03 6.51 -15.14
CA PRO A 55 -9.73 6.18 -14.56
C PRO A 55 -9.84 5.57 -13.14
N LEU A 56 -10.62 4.51 -13.02
CA LEU A 56 -10.97 3.85 -11.74
C LEU A 56 -10.42 2.42 -11.63
N GLY A 57 -9.54 2.02 -12.55
CA GLY A 57 -8.96 0.68 -12.56
C GLY A 57 -8.24 0.33 -11.26
N PHE A 58 -7.55 1.30 -10.65
CA PHE A 58 -6.89 1.15 -9.35
C PHE A 58 -7.80 0.59 -8.26
N VAL A 59 -9.06 1.06 -8.17
CA VAL A 59 -10.00 0.60 -7.15
C VAL A 59 -10.25 -0.90 -7.32
N HIS A 60 -10.48 -1.36 -8.55
CA HIS A 60 -10.73 -2.77 -8.80
C HIS A 60 -9.47 -3.63 -8.61
N MET A 61 -8.29 -3.13 -8.99
CA MET A 61 -7.03 -3.84 -8.82
C MET A 61 -6.69 -4.10 -7.35
N ILE A 62 -6.85 -3.12 -6.46
CA ILE A 62 -6.61 -3.32 -5.01
C ILE A 62 -7.52 -4.38 -4.42
N ASN A 63 -8.76 -4.50 -4.91
CA ASN A 63 -9.71 -5.47 -4.36
C ASN A 63 -9.46 -6.90 -4.84
N ASP A 64 -8.53 -7.10 -5.78
CA ASP A 64 -8.12 -8.42 -6.25
C ASP A 64 -6.92 -8.94 -5.44
N PHE A 65 -7.01 -10.19 -4.99
CA PHE A 65 -6.02 -10.77 -4.08
C PHE A 65 -4.63 -10.89 -4.72
N ILE A 66 -4.54 -11.15 -6.04
CA ILE A 66 -3.27 -11.32 -6.74
C ILE A 66 -2.54 -9.98 -6.80
N PHE A 67 -3.26 -8.95 -7.26
CA PHE A 67 -2.73 -7.60 -7.39
C PHE A 67 -2.34 -7.02 -6.05
N GLN A 68 -3.18 -7.22 -5.02
CA GLN A 68 -2.85 -6.77 -3.68
C GLN A 68 -1.59 -7.43 -3.14
N THR A 69 -1.45 -8.74 -3.31
CA THR A 69 -0.25 -9.45 -2.88
C THR A 69 1.00 -8.90 -3.58
N VAL A 70 0.93 -8.64 -4.89
CA VAL A 70 2.03 -8.04 -5.65
C VAL A 70 2.37 -6.64 -5.15
N PHE A 71 1.37 -5.79 -4.88
CA PHE A 71 1.60 -4.44 -4.37
C PHE A 71 2.21 -4.44 -2.97
N MET A 72 1.76 -5.36 -2.12
CA MET A 72 2.28 -5.56 -0.77
C MET A 72 3.71 -6.13 -0.77
N LEU A 73 4.02 -7.07 -1.65
CA LEU A 73 5.40 -7.54 -1.85
C LEU A 73 6.30 -6.41 -2.37
N GLY A 74 5.75 -5.52 -3.20
CA GLY A 74 6.43 -4.31 -3.64
C GLY A 74 6.84 -3.42 -2.46
N ILE A 75 5.92 -3.12 -1.53
CA ILE A 75 6.26 -2.30 -0.37
C ILE A 75 7.23 -3.02 0.58
N LEU A 76 7.08 -4.33 0.77
CA LEU A 76 8.02 -5.15 1.55
C LEU A 76 9.44 -5.05 0.99
N PHE A 77 9.60 -5.18 -0.32
CA PHE A 77 10.91 -5.08 -0.97
C PHE A 77 11.48 -3.66 -0.90
N LEU A 78 10.64 -2.64 -1.10
CA LEU A 78 11.03 -1.23 -1.03
C LEU A 78 11.54 -0.85 0.37
N LEU A 79 10.91 -1.37 1.43
CA LEU A 79 11.27 -1.09 2.83
C LEU A 79 12.19 -2.14 3.46
N SER A 80 12.63 -3.14 2.69
CA SER A 80 13.47 -4.24 3.18
C SER A 80 14.83 -3.80 3.72
N SER A 81 15.34 -2.61 3.34
CA SER A 81 16.60 -2.04 3.86
C SER A 81 16.49 -1.42 5.26
N ALA A 82 15.32 -1.49 5.91
CA ALA A 82 15.18 -1.11 7.31
C ALA A 82 15.92 -2.10 8.24
N PRO A 83 16.50 -1.68 9.38
CA PRO A 83 16.62 -0.29 9.83
C PRO A 83 17.70 0.37 8.97
N PHE A 84 17.44 1.57 8.43
CA PHE A 84 18.23 2.23 7.37
C PHE A 84 19.66 2.67 7.78
N ARG A 85 20.30 1.89 8.65
CA ARG A 85 21.62 2.05 9.25
C ARG A 85 22.69 1.50 8.31
N GLY A 86 22.87 2.18 7.17
CA GLY A 86 23.99 1.92 6.27
C GLY A 86 25.29 2.56 6.78
N ASP A 87 26.34 2.54 5.95
CA ASP A 87 27.70 3.02 6.31
C ASP A 87 27.73 4.50 6.78
N PHE A 88 26.76 5.31 6.35
CA PHE A 88 26.64 6.72 6.72
C PHE A 88 25.91 6.95 8.06
N TYR A 89 25.35 5.91 8.67
CA TYR A 89 24.61 5.99 9.94
C TYR A 89 25.37 6.71 11.06
N PRO A 90 26.60 6.31 11.44
CA PRO A 90 27.31 6.95 12.56
C PRO A 90 27.59 8.44 12.28
N TYR A 91 27.89 8.79 11.04
CA TYR A 91 28.18 10.18 10.65
C TYR A 91 26.95 11.08 10.72
N ILE A 92 25.78 10.56 10.34
CA ILE A 92 24.54 11.33 10.35
C ILE A 92 24.05 11.48 11.79
N VAL A 93 24.03 10.40 12.56
CA VAL A 93 23.60 10.40 13.96
C VAL A 93 24.45 11.34 14.80
N TYR A 94 25.78 11.33 14.64
CA TYR A 94 26.68 12.24 15.35
C TYR A 94 26.35 13.72 15.11
N ARG A 95 25.85 14.08 13.92
CA ARG A 95 25.52 15.46 13.55
C ARG A 95 24.07 15.86 13.81
N SER A 96 23.12 14.94 13.63
CA SER A 96 21.69 15.23 13.75
C SER A 96 21.14 14.97 15.14
N GLY A 97 21.67 13.96 15.84
CA GLY A 97 21.06 13.34 17.01
C GLY A 97 20.20 12.12 16.64
N ASP A 98 20.08 11.17 17.59
CA ASP A 98 19.29 9.94 17.41
C ASP A 98 17.80 10.20 17.24
N LYS A 99 17.24 11.17 17.98
CA LYS A 99 15.80 11.49 17.91
C LYS A 99 15.41 12.05 16.55
N GLU A 100 16.24 12.93 16.02
CA GLU A 100 16.11 13.53 14.69
C GLU A 100 16.24 12.45 13.60
N TRP A 101 17.12 11.47 13.79
CA TRP A 101 17.28 10.33 12.89
C TRP A 101 16.05 9.44 12.84
N GLU A 102 15.57 9.01 14.01
CA GLU A 102 14.43 8.10 14.14
C GLU A 102 13.13 8.76 13.64
N THR A 103 12.89 10.02 14.00
CA THR A 103 11.74 10.77 13.47
C THR A 103 11.84 11.02 11.96
N GLY A 104 13.06 11.18 11.43
CA GLY A 104 13.28 11.32 9.99
C GLY A 104 12.98 10.04 9.23
N ASN A 105 13.34 8.87 9.78
CA ASN A 105 13.00 7.58 9.17
C ASN A 105 11.50 7.29 9.20
N ILE A 106 10.79 7.69 10.27
CA ILE A 106 9.33 7.59 10.32
C ILE A 106 8.72 8.46 9.21
N LEU A 107 9.11 9.74 9.10
CA LEU A 107 8.62 10.63 8.04
C LEU A 107 8.94 10.08 6.64
N TYR A 108 10.12 9.50 6.47
CA TYR A 108 10.54 8.84 5.23
C TYR A 108 9.58 7.71 4.84
N ILE A 109 9.19 6.83 5.77
CA ILE A 109 8.24 5.74 5.50
C ILE A 109 6.90 6.32 5.01
N PHE A 110 6.38 7.36 5.66
CA PHE A 110 5.14 8.01 5.26
C PHE A 110 5.22 8.59 3.83
N ILE A 111 6.31 9.26 3.49
CA ILE A 111 6.47 9.89 2.16
C ILE A 111 6.70 8.83 1.09
N MET A 112 7.54 7.82 1.32
CA MET A 112 7.80 6.77 0.34
C MET A 112 6.58 5.93 0.03
N THR A 113 5.81 5.54 1.07
CA THR A 113 4.56 4.80 0.89
C THR A 113 3.53 5.62 0.11
N PHE A 114 3.48 6.94 0.34
CA PHE A 114 2.62 7.86 -0.44
C PHE A 114 3.05 7.96 -1.91
N LEU A 115 4.35 8.13 -2.17
CA LEU A 115 4.86 8.17 -3.55
C LEU A 115 4.58 6.86 -4.28
N TYR A 116 4.70 5.73 -3.58
CA TYR A 116 4.38 4.42 -4.12
C TYR A 116 2.89 4.25 -4.44
N THR A 117 1.95 4.65 -3.55
CA THR A 117 0.52 4.61 -3.89
C THR A 117 0.16 5.51 -5.07
N VAL A 118 0.71 6.73 -5.12
CA VAL A 118 0.50 7.66 -6.24
C VAL A 118 1.02 7.04 -7.54
N PHE A 119 2.18 6.38 -7.51
CA PHE A 119 2.73 5.66 -8.64
C PHE A 119 1.77 4.57 -9.16
N LEU A 120 1.20 3.74 -8.26
CA LEU A 120 0.23 2.70 -8.64
C LEU A 120 -1.00 3.30 -9.35
N VAL A 121 -1.52 4.41 -8.82
CA VAL A 121 -2.65 5.14 -9.43
C VAL A 121 -2.28 5.64 -10.83
N ILE A 122 -1.15 6.33 -10.98
CA ILE A 122 -0.73 6.91 -12.26
C ILE A 122 -0.53 5.82 -13.32
N ILE A 123 0.14 4.72 -12.98
CA ILE A 123 0.34 3.65 -13.96
C ILE A 123 -0.96 2.96 -14.33
N SER A 124 -1.89 2.79 -13.38
CA SER A 124 -3.22 2.24 -13.71
C SER A 124 -3.94 3.12 -14.75
N MET A 125 -3.78 4.44 -14.69
CA MET A 125 -4.32 5.37 -15.68
C MET A 125 -3.59 5.26 -17.02
N ILE A 126 -2.26 5.22 -17.02
CA ILE A 126 -1.44 5.07 -18.24
C ILE A 126 -1.79 3.76 -18.98
N GLY A 127 -2.09 2.69 -18.24
CA GLY A 127 -2.49 1.39 -18.78
C GLY A 127 -3.72 1.44 -19.69
N LEU A 128 -4.59 2.45 -19.56
CA LEU A 128 -5.76 2.65 -20.43
C LEU A 128 -5.41 3.23 -21.81
N LYS A 129 -4.11 3.47 -22.11
CA LYS A 129 -3.59 3.93 -23.42
C LYS A 129 -4.32 5.17 -23.96
N GLY A 130 -4.64 6.14 -23.07
CA GLY A 130 -5.29 7.39 -23.45
C GLY A 130 -6.79 7.28 -23.76
N ARG A 131 -7.42 6.12 -23.59
CA ARG A 131 -8.87 5.91 -23.74
C ARG A 131 -9.62 6.26 -22.46
N ILE A 132 -9.29 7.41 -21.89
CA ILE A 132 -9.80 7.85 -20.59
C ILE A 132 -10.93 8.86 -20.81
N ASP A 133 -12.02 8.66 -20.08
CA ASP A 133 -13.05 9.67 -19.88
C ASP A 133 -13.02 10.15 -18.43
N PHE A 134 -12.96 11.47 -18.21
CA PHE A 134 -12.82 12.05 -16.86
C PHE A 134 -14.17 12.29 -16.18
N VAL A 135 -15.16 11.47 -16.51
CA VAL A 135 -16.49 11.53 -15.90
C VAL A 135 -16.42 10.89 -14.51
N CYS A 136 -17.06 11.52 -13.52
CA CYS A 136 -17.16 11.03 -12.14
C CYS A 136 -18.18 9.89 -11.99
N GLU A 137 -18.29 9.01 -13.00
CA GLU A 137 -19.20 7.86 -13.03
C GLU A 137 -18.40 6.57 -13.21
N TRP A 138 -18.97 5.43 -12.80
CA TRP A 138 -18.36 4.13 -13.09
C TRP A 138 -18.32 3.85 -14.59
N GLY A 139 -19.18 4.47 -15.39
CA GLY A 139 -19.22 4.26 -16.83
C GLY A 139 -19.66 2.85 -17.24
N LYS A 140 -19.95 2.68 -18.52
CA LYS A 140 -20.49 1.42 -19.05
C LYS A 140 -19.46 0.29 -19.03
N ILE A 141 -18.18 0.61 -19.19
CA ILE A 141 -17.10 -0.37 -19.28
C ILE A 141 -16.94 -1.16 -17.98
N TRP A 142 -16.81 -0.46 -16.84
CA TRP A 142 -16.68 -1.11 -15.54
C TRP A 142 -17.96 -1.89 -15.18
N GLY A 143 -19.14 -1.35 -15.50
CA GLY A 143 -20.41 -2.07 -15.31
C GLY A 143 -20.53 -3.35 -16.14
N THR A 144 -20.13 -3.32 -17.42
CA THR A 144 -20.14 -4.50 -18.29
C THR A 144 -19.11 -5.52 -17.84
N LEU A 145 -17.90 -5.09 -17.47
CA LEU A 145 -16.87 -5.99 -16.94
C LEU A 145 -17.29 -6.68 -15.64
N ALA A 146 -18.06 -6.01 -14.78
CA ALA A 146 -18.54 -6.57 -13.51
C ALA A 146 -19.71 -7.56 -13.68
N ARG A 147 -20.58 -7.34 -14.67
CA ARG A 147 -21.87 -8.06 -14.79
C ARG A 147 -21.93 -9.09 -15.92
N THR A 148 -20.94 -9.12 -16.80
CA THR A 148 -20.93 -10.00 -17.98
C THR A 148 -19.66 -10.83 -18.07
N ASN A 149 -19.67 -11.84 -18.94
CA ASN A 149 -18.49 -12.64 -19.27
C ASN A 149 -17.46 -11.89 -20.13
N ALA A 150 -17.61 -10.57 -20.34
CA ALA A 150 -16.65 -9.78 -21.10
C ALA A 150 -15.25 -9.81 -20.46
N ALA A 151 -15.16 -9.82 -19.13
CA ALA A 151 -13.88 -9.91 -18.43
C ALA A 151 -13.10 -11.18 -18.81
N SER A 152 -13.76 -12.34 -18.84
CA SER A 152 -13.12 -13.61 -19.22
C SER A 152 -12.85 -13.70 -20.72
N GLN A 153 -13.73 -13.17 -21.57
CA GLN A 153 -13.55 -13.17 -23.03
C GLN A 153 -12.35 -12.36 -23.50
N TYR A 154 -12.11 -11.20 -22.87
CA TYR A 154 -11.00 -10.32 -23.22
C TYR A 154 -9.73 -10.61 -22.39
N GLY A 155 -9.77 -11.60 -21.50
CA GLY A 155 -8.61 -12.03 -20.71
C GLY A 155 -8.23 -11.07 -19.57
N VAL A 156 -9.20 -10.31 -19.03
CA VAL A 156 -9.00 -9.45 -17.86
C VAL A 156 -8.74 -10.34 -16.64
N GLN A 157 -7.55 -10.21 -16.06
CA GLN A 157 -7.07 -11.10 -15.00
C GLN A 157 -7.57 -10.73 -13.59
N PHE A 158 -8.19 -9.56 -13.41
CA PHE A 158 -8.65 -9.08 -12.11
C PHE A 158 -10.18 -9.03 -12.01
N ALA A 159 -10.69 -9.32 -10.81
CA ALA A 159 -12.12 -9.31 -10.55
C ALA A 159 -12.68 -7.88 -10.40
N VAL A 160 -13.59 -7.48 -11.29
CA VAL A 160 -14.35 -6.23 -11.15
C VAL A 160 -15.58 -6.50 -10.29
N SER A 161 -15.56 -6.03 -9.04
CA SER A 161 -16.67 -6.26 -8.10
C SER A 161 -17.91 -5.40 -8.42
N ASP A 162 -19.02 -6.04 -8.77
CA ASP A 162 -20.33 -5.37 -8.94
C ASP A 162 -20.83 -4.73 -7.64
N TYR A 163 -20.44 -5.29 -6.48
CA TYR A 163 -20.79 -4.72 -5.18
C TYR A 163 -20.25 -3.30 -4.99
N ILE A 164 -19.00 -3.05 -5.41
CA ILE A 164 -18.37 -1.73 -5.27
C ILE A 164 -19.09 -0.72 -6.16
N ILE A 165 -19.39 -1.13 -7.41
CA ILE A 165 -20.11 -0.31 -8.39
C ILE A 165 -21.53 0.03 -7.89
N GLY A 166 -22.21 -0.94 -7.27
CA GLY A 166 -23.58 -0.75 -6.79
C GLY A 166 -23.71 0.03 -5.48
N LYS A 167 -22.69 0.02 -4.62
CA LYS A 167 -22.76 0.61 -3.27
C LYS A 167 -22.09 1.96 -3.14
N TYR A 168 -20.99 2.19 -3.84
CA TYR A 168 -20.14 3.37 -3.63
C TYR A 168 -20.15 4.30 -4.83
N GLU A 169 -20.15 5.60 -4.55
CA GLU A 169 -19.89 6.61 -5.56
C GLU A 169 -18.43 6.49 -6.05
N PRO A 170 -18.14 6.60 -7.36
CA PRO A 170 -16.83 6.33 -7.93
C PRO A 170 -15.69 7.13 -7.31
N LEU A 171 -15.88 8.44 -7.14
CA LEU A 171 -14.88 9.33 -6.57
C LEU A 171 -14.63 9.02 -5.09
N TYR A 172 -15.71 8.74 -4.35
CA TYR A 172 -15.60 8.31 -2.96
C TYR A 172 -14.85 6.98 -2.83
N ALA A 173 -15.15 5.99 -3.67
CA ALA A 173 -14.46 4.70 -3.70
C ALA A 173 -12.97 4.88 -3.99
N MET A 174 -12.62 5.73 -4.97
CA MET A 174 -11.23 6.01 -5.31
C MET A 174 -10.44 6.61 -4.15
N VAL A 175 -10.99 7.66 -3.51
CA VAL A 175 -10.33 8.33 -2.38
C VAL A 175 -10.19 7.39 -1.19
N VAL A 176 -11.24 6.63 -0.85
CA VAL A 176 -11.20 5.72 0.30
C VAL A 176 -10.24 4.56 0.04
N SER A 177 -10.24 3.96 -1.15
CA SER A 177 -9.26 2.93 -1.52
C SER A 177 -7.83 3.46 -1.47
N PHE A 178 -7.58 4.67 -1.98
CA PHE A 178 -6.26 5.29 -1.91
C PHE A 178 -5.78 5.47 -0.47
N LEU A 179 -6.63 6.00 0.40
CA LEU A 179 -6.24 6.25 1.79
C LEU A 179 -6.07 4.95 2.59
N LEU A 180 -6.95 3.97 2.40
CA LEU A 180 -6.85 2.66 3.06
C LEU A 180 -5.56 1.95 2.65
N GLU A 181 -5.24 1.96 1.36
CA GLU A 181 -4.02 1.33 0.85
C GLU A 181 -2.76 2.03 1.37
N TRP A 182 -2.76 3.36 1.34
CA TRP A 182 -1.64 4.14 1.84
C TRP A 182 -1.37 3.87 3.33
N ILE A 183 -2.43 3.83 4.14
CA ILE A 183 -2.32 3.53 5.57
C ILE A 183 -1.88 2.10 5.82
N CYS A 184 -2.32 1.14 5.01
CA CYS A 184 -1.87 -0.24 5.09
C CYS A 184 -0.37 -0.35 4.80
N PHE A 185 0.13 0.35 3.78
CA PHE A 185 1.57 0.42 3.50
C PHE A 185 2.37 1.09 4.61
N ILE A 186 1.84 2.17 5.23
CA ILE A 186 2.45 2.77 6.41
C ILE A 186 2.51 1.74 7.54
N TRP A 187 1.43 1.00 7.79
CA TRP A 187 1.37 -0.02 8.83
C TRP A 187 2.44 -1.10 8.63
N VAL A 188 2.56 -1.64 7.41
CA VAL A 188 3.57 -2.63 7.04
C VAL A 188 4.98 -2.05 7.24
N GLY A 189 5.23 -0.84 6.74
CA GLY A 189 6.51 -0.17 6.88
C GLY A 189 6.92 0.08 8.33
N MET A 190 5.98 0.54 9.16
CA MET A 190 6.18 0.75 10.59
C MET A 190 6.40 -0.56 11.34
N CYS A 191 5.71 -1.63 10.96
CA CYS A 191 5.90 -2.97 11.52
C CYS A 191 7.33 -3.46 11.28
N ILE A 192 7.83 -3.39 10.04
CA ILE A 192 9.21 -3.75 9.68
C ILE A 192 10.18 -2.92 10.53
N TYR A 193 9.99 -1.60 10.54
CA TYR A 193 10.89 -0.68 11.22
C TYR A 193 10.96 -0.93 12.73
N PHE A 194 9.81 -1.07 13.39
CA PHE A 194 9.71 -1.33 14.82
C PHE A 194 10.37 -2.65 15.22
N VAL A 195 10.06 -3.74 14.51
CA VAL A 195 10.61 -5.07 14.83
C VAL A 195 12.12 -5.11 14.58
N ASN A 196 12.60 -4.43 13.53
CA ASN A 196 14.02 -4.37 13.23
C ASN A 196 14.81 -3.58 14.28
N ILE A 197 14.24 -2.50 14.83
CA ILE A 197 14.82 -1.78 15.97
C ILE A 197 14.83 -2.66 17.21
N LEU A 198 13.72 -3.34 17.50
CA LEU A 198 13.58 -4.19 18.68
C LEU A 198 14.56 -5.38 18.68
N THR A 199 14.70 -6.06 17.54
CA THR A 199 15.51 -7.27 17.41
C THR A 199 16.97 -7.00 16.99
N LYS A 200 17.28 -5.77 16.56
CA LYS A 200 18.56 -5.37 15.95
C LYS A 200 18.96 -6.25 14.75
N LYS A 201 18.01 -6.95 14.14
CA LYS A 201 18.18 -7.87 12.99
C LYS A 201 17.07 -7.57 11.97
N ALA A 202 17.25 -8.01 10.72
CA ALA A 202 16.26 -7.83 9.65
C ALA A 202 15.07 -8.81 9.74
N VAL A 203 14.60 -9.14 10.95
CA VAL A 203 13.53 -10.12 11.18
C VAL A 203 12.14 -9.53 10.89
N GLY A 204 11.99 -8.21 10.97
CA GLY A 204 10.74 -7.49 10.72
C GLY A 204 10.23 -7.63 9.29
N VAL A 205 11.10 -7.81 8.31
CA VAL A 205 10.70 -8.07 6.91
C VAL A 205 9.98 -9.41 6.81
N PHE A 206 10.49 -10.45 7.47
CA PHE A 206 9.84 -11.76 7.51
C PHE A 206 8.50 -11.72 8.23
N LEU A 207 8.42 -11.03 9.38
CA LEU A 207 7.17 -10.89 10.12
C LEU A 207 6.11 -10.14 9.30
N ALA A 208 6.49 -9.05 8.65
CA ALA A 208 5.59 -8.31 7.78
C ALA A 208 5.15 -9.15 6.56
N GLY A 209 6.03 -9.99 6.02
CA GLY A 209 5.68 -10.98 5.00
C GLY A 209 4.58 -11.94 5.45
N ILE A 210 4.63 -12.45 6.68
CA ILE A 210 3.56 -13.30 7.25
C ILE A 210 2.23 -12.56 7.26
N PHE A 211 2.20 -11.27 7.65
CA PHE A 211 0.98 -10.47 7.62
C PHE A 211 0.45 -10.20 6.22
N VAL A 212 1.33 -10.10 5.21
CA VAL A 212 0.90 -9.93 3.82
C VAL A 212 0.20 -11.19 3.29
N PHE A 213 0.75 -12.37 3.58
CA PHE A 213 0.14 -13.63 3.18
C PHE A 213 -1.02 -14.07 4.08
N LEU A 214 -1.23 -13.40 5.22
CA LEU A 214 -2.26 -13.75 6.18
C LEU A 214 -3.66 -13.72 5.55
N ASP A 215 -3.94 -12.78 4.65
CA ASP A 215 -5.24 -12.72 3.96
C ASP A 215 -5.51 -14.00 3.15
N ALA A 216 -4.53 -14.44 2.35
CA ALA A 216 -4.60 -15.68 1.58
C ALA A 216 -4.70 -16.92 2.48
N MET A 217 -3.99 -16.93 3.62
CA MET A 217 -4.08 -18.03 4.58
C MET A 217 -5.47 -18.10 5.24
N ILE A 218 -6.06 -16.95 5.55
CA ILE A 218 -7.39 -16.91 6.17
C ILE A 218 -8.44 -17.40 5.19
N TYR A 219 -8.37 -16.96 3.93
CA TYR A 219 -9.30 -17.38 2.88
C TYR A 219 -9.34 -18.89 2.68
N ASN A 220 -8.19 -19.56 2.73
CA ASN A 220 -8.11 -21.00 2.46
C ASN A 220 -8.38 -21.89 3.67
N SER A 221 -7.94 -21.49 4.87
CA SER A 221 -7.82 -22.43 6.00
C SER A 221 -8.42 -21.95 7.31
N TRP A 222 -8.72 -20.66 7.47
CA TRP A 222 -9.19 -20.12 8.75
C TRP A 222 -10.66 -19.74 8.70
N THR A 223 -11.19 -19.41 9.88
CA THR A 223 -12.56 -18.94 10.04
C THR A 223 -12.66 -17.43 9.78
N PRO A 224 -13.77 -16.92 9.20
CA PRO A 224 -13.87 -15.53 8.74
C PRO A 224 -13.72 -14.44 9.82
N TRP A 225 -13.78 -14.77 11.12
CA TRP A 225 -13.51 -13.79 12.17
C TRP A 225 -12.04 -13.30 12.17
N ALA A 226 -11.11 -14.12 11.65
CA ALA A 226 -9.69 -13.80 11.64
C ALA A 226 -9.33 -12.64 10.69
N TYR A 227 -10.18 -12.33 9.72
CA TYR A 227 -10.02 -11.16 8.84
C TYR A 227 -9.93 -9.84 9.61
N ARG A 228 -10.40 -9.81 10.85
CA ARG A 228 -10.29 -8.67 11.76
C ARG A 228 -8.84 -8.26 12.09
N PHE A 229 -7.90 -9.19 11.97
CA PHE A 229 -6.49 -8.98 12.31
C PHE A 229 -5.58 -8.83 11.09
N SER A 230 -6.11 -9.06 9.89
CA SER A 230 -5.35 -8.94 8.66
C SER A 230 -5.36 -7.49 8.16
N PRO A 231 -4.20 -6.79 8.20
CA PRO A 231 -4.13 -5.41 7.72
C PRO A 231 -4.42 -5.32 6.22
N VAL A 232 -4.08 -6.36 5.45
CA VAL A 232 -4.35 -6.44 4.01
C VAL A 232 -5.85 -6.53 3.76
N THR A 233 -6.58 -7.38 4.48
CA THR A 233 -8.03 -7.50 4.27
C THR A 233 -8.77 -6.21 4.62
N LEU A 234 -8.31 -5.50 5.65
CA LEU A 234 -8.87 -4.22 6.08
C LEU A 234 -8.63 -3.07 5.09
N SER A 235 -7.73 -3.24 4.11
CA SER A 235 -7.50 -2.26 3.05
C SER A 235 -8.47 -2.38 1.86
N HIS A 236 -9.15 -3.53 1.73
CA HIS A 236 -10.10 -3.78 0.64
C HIS A 236 -11.47 -3.16 0.91
N LEU A 237 -12.04 -2.48 -0.09
CA LEU A 237 -13.43 -2.02 -0.04
C LEU A 237 -14.43 -3.18 -0.11
N SER A 238 -14.10 -4.22 -0.86
CA SER A 238 -14.90 -5.44 -1.01
C SER A 238 -15.06 -6.20 0.31
N ALA A 239 -14.09 -6.08 1.22
CA ALA A 239 -14.15 -6.68 2.55
C ALA A 239 -15.26 -6.08 3.43
N PHE A 240 -15.80 -4.90 3.10
CA PHE A 240 -16.93 -4.29 3.82
C PHE A 240 -18.31 -4.70 3.28
N THR A 241 -18.36 -5.85 2.59
CA THR A 241 -19.60 -6.47 2.10
C THR A 241 -20.46 -7.01 3.26
N LYS A 242 -21.78 -7.12 3.05
CA LYS A 242 -22.77 -7.53 4.07
C LYS A 242 -22.40 -8.80 4.85
N GLY A 243 -21.65 -9.74 4.26
CA GLY A 243 -21.19 -10.97 4.93
C GLY A 243 -20.13 -10.75 6.01
N TYR A 244 -19.23 -9.79 5.86
CA TYR A 244 -18.15 -9.50 6.82
C TYR A 244 -18.57 -8.50 7.90
N VAL A 245 -19.64 -7.73 7.66
CA VAL A 245 -20.28 -6.89 8.68
C VAL A 245 -20.77 -7.72 9.87
N TYR A 246 -21.17 -8.98 9.65
CA TYR A 246 -21.54 -9.92 10.71
C TYR A 246 -20.39 -10.12 11.73
N TYR A 247 -19.14 -10.07 11.26
CA TYR A 247 -17.94 -10.19 12.09
C TYR A 247 -17.43 -8.85 12.64
N GLY A 248 -18.20 -7.77 12.47
CA GLY A 248 -17.86 -6.42 12.94
C GLY A 248 -16.83 -5.68 12.08
N ILE A 249 -16.51 -6.20 10.89
CA ILE A 249 -15.58 -5.57 9.94
C ILE A 249 -16.31 -4.43 9.24
N THR A 250 -16.08 -3.22 9.73
CA THR A 250 -16.64 -1.98 9.18
C THR A 250 -15.52 -1.04 8.79
N LEU A 251 -15.81 -0.07 7.92
CA LEU A 251 -14.84 0.95 7.54
C LEU A 251 -14.32 1.69 8.79
N GLN A 252 -15.19 2.01 9.75
CA GLN A 252 -14.80 2.63 11.02
C GLN A 252 -13.85 1.77 11.85
N TYR A 253 -14.04 0.44 11.84
CA TYR A 253 -13.14 -0.49 12.51
C TYR A 253 -11.73 -0.45 11.89
N ALA A 254 -11.62 -0.47 10.56
CA ALA A 254 -10.34 -0.39 9.86
C ALA A 254 -9.56 0.88 10.24
N TRP A 255 -10.21 2.05 10.23
CA TRP A 255 -9.59 3.32 10.63
C TRP A 255 -9.08 3.28 12.08
N ARG A 256 -9.87 2.73 13.01
CA ARG A 256 -9.46 2.60 14.42
C ARG A 256 -8.30 1.63 14.58
N PHE A 257 -8.34 0.49 13.91
CA PHE A 257 -7.28 -0.52 13.95
C PHE A 257 -5.96 0.08 13.48
N PHE A 258 -5.92 0.70 12.30
CA PHE A 258 -4.71 1.31 11.77
C PHE A 258 -4.23 2.48 12.64
N GLY A 259 -5.14 3.37 13.07
CA GLY A 259 -4.78 4.51 13.91
C GLY A 259 -4.11 4.09 15.22
N ILE A 260 -4.72 3.16 15.96
CA ILE A 260 -4.19 2.70 17.26
C ILE A 260 -2.84 1.99 17.07
N THR A 261 -2.74 1.09 16.09
CA THR A 261 -1.53 0.29 15.88
C THR A 261 -0.35 1.12 15.36
N ILE A 262 -0.59 2.07 14.44
CA ILE A 262 0.46 2.98 13.96
C ILE A 262 0.96 3.88 15.08
N ILE A 263 0.06 4.45 15.90
CA ILE A 263 0.44 5.23 17.08
C ILE A 263 1.26 4.37 18.04
N GLY A 264 0.86 3.12 18.26
CA GLY A 264 1.60 2.14 19.05
C GLY A 264 3.03 1.91 18.54
N PHE A 265 3.20 1.72 17.23
CA PHE A 265 4.53 1.57 16.64
C PHE A 265 5.39 2.84 16.76
N ILE A 266 4.81 4.03 16.54
CA ILE A 266 5.53 5.31 16.69
C ILE A 266 6.00 5.51 18.13
N VAL A 267 5.11 5.31 19.11
CA VAL A 267 5.47 5.46 20.52
C VAL A 267 6.50 4.39 20.91
N GLY A 268 6.31 3.15 20.47
CA GLY A 268 7.25 2.05 20.73
C GLY A 268 8.66 2.30 20.20
N THR A 269 8.79 2.78 18.95
CA THR A 269 10.09 3.13 18.36
C THR A 269 10.79 4.26 19.11
N ILE A 270 10.06 5.31 19.49
CA ILE A 270 10.61 6.44 20.27
C ILE A 270 11.07 5.99 21.66
N LEU A 271 10.32 5.11 22.34
CA LEU A 271 10.68 4.59 23.66
C LEU A 271 11.92 3.68 23.62
N LEU A 272 12.01 2.79 22.62
CA LEU A 272 13.17 1.91 22.44
C LEU A 272 14.46 2.70 22.21
N THR A 273 14.36 3.81 21.47
CA THR A 273 15.51 4.70 21.20
C THR A 273 16.01 5.36 22.48
N LYS A 274 15.12 5.76 23.40
CA LYS A 274 15.54 6.32 24.70
C LYS A 274 16.29 5.30 25.56
N LYS A 275 15.82 4.06 25.58
CA LYS A 275 16.39 3.00 26.42
C LYS A 275 17.83 2.63 26.03
N VAL A 276 18.21 2.76 24.75
CA VAL A 276 19.59 2.50 24.31
C VAL A 276 20.59 3.48 24.94
N ARG A 277 20.16 4.73 25.20
CA ARG A 277 21.00 5.80 25.77
C ARG A 277 21.27 5.65 27.26
N ASP A 278 20.46 4.90 28.01
CA ASP A 278 20.62 4.76 29.46
C ASP A 278 21.65 3.66 29.84
N TYR A 279 22.18 2.93 28.85
CA TYR A 279 23.19 1.88 29.01
C TYR A 279 24.55 2.21 28.36
N GLU A 280 24.67 3.38 27.73
CA GLU A 280 25.94 3.96 27.23
C GLU A 280 26.39 5.10 28.14
#